data_AF-A0A938R362-F1
#
_entry.id   AF-A0A938R362-F1
#
_cell.length_a   1.000
_cell.length_b   1.000
_cell.length_c   1.000
_cell.angle_alpha   90.00
_cell.angle_beta   90.00
_cell.angle_gamma   90.00
#
_symmetry.space_group_name_H-M   'P 1'
#
loop_
_entity.id
_entity.type
_entity.pdbx_description
1 polymer ?
#
loop_
_entity_poly.entity_id
_entity_poly.type
_entity_poly.pdbx_seq_one_letter_code
_entity_poly.pdbx_strand_id
1 'polypeptide(L)'
;MYADFGYMEEGKLGKPYDLKLMVRLGTFLRRYWFLMSLSLFFVLVMAGLDLVIPYLTKEAIDRYIIPSAREILLQRDRSPEENQLLQRFKNDLIPTPKEGRFLLPRDAFNSLDRREAALLEKSGMLSENRYYLFVPQRPEEEALLVNYPSSFEMSGAYCFISLDRMKDLKREDRISLRGRDIEGVLRLALIIVFILFAHFGLNFVQVYAMEVAGQKMMHDLRMKVFIHLQNLPVSFFDRTPVGRLVTRLTNDIQNVHEMFTSVLINLFKDVILLIGIIAILLHLHVEMALISFAVLPLIFVTTVFFSRKARDAFRDIRFKV
;
A
#
# COMPACT_ATOMS: atom_id res chain seq x y z
N MET A 1 -54.33 -13.75 -23.42
CA MET A 1 -53.28 -13.35 -24.37
C MET A 1 -52.31 -12.43 -23.64
N TYR A 2 -51.49 -13.00 -22.76
CA TYR A 2 -50.41 -12.27 -22.10
C TYR A 2 -49.14 -12.55 -22.88
N ALA A 3 -48.53 -11.49 -23.40
CA ALA A 3 -47.27 -11.57 -24.13
C ALA A 3 -46.15 -11.98 -23.16
N ASP A 4 -45.70 -13.22 -23.30
CA ASP A 4 -44.49 -13.74 -22.71
C ASP A 4 -43.30 -13.03 -23.39
N PHE A 5 -42.88 -11.89 -22.84
CA PHE A 5 -41.59 -11.29 -23.18
C PHE A 5 -40.50 -12.14 -22.49
N GLY A 6 -40.25 -13.31 -23.08
CA GLY A 6 -39.30 -14.29 -22.60
C GLY A 6 -37.87 -13.76 -22.57
N TYR A 7 -37.46 -13.25 -21.41
CA TYR A 7 -36.06 -13.22 -20.95
C TYR A 7 -35.58 -14.61 -20.48
N MET A 8 -36.42 -15.63 -20.66
CA MET A 8 -36.28 -16.97 -20.10
C MET A 8 -35.82 -17.92 -21.20
N GLU A 9 -34.51 -17.96 -21.46
CA GLU A 9 -33.79 -19.17 -21.92
C GLU A 9 -32.32 -18.83 -22.17
N GLU A 10 -31.57 -18.52 -21.10
CA GLU A 10 -30.14 -18.80 -21.11
C GLU A 10 -29.97 -20.28 -20.77
N GLY A 11 -29.92 -21.10 -21.83
CA GLY A 11 -29.61 -22.53 -21.72
C GLY A 11 -28.34 -22.73 -20.90
N LYS A 12 -28.41 -23.68 -19.95
CA LYS A 12 -27.34 -24.17 -19.07
C LYS A 12 -26.11 -23.25 -19.07
N LEU A 13 -26.09 -22.26 -18.16
CA LEU A 13 -24.89 -21.50 -17.80
C LEU A 13 -23.69 -22.46 -17.80
N GLY A 14 -22.86 -22.37 -18.84
CA GLY A 14 -21.61 -23.10 -18.91
C GLY A 14 -20.78 -22.78 -17.67
N LYS A 15 -19.84 -23.65 -17.31
CA LYS A 15 -19.00 -23.46 -16.12
C LYS A 15 -18.56 -21.99 -16.02
N PRO A 16 -18.69 -21.33 -14.86
CA PRO A 16 -18.46 -19.87 -14.70
C PRO A 16 -17.03 -19.40 -15.04
N TYR A 17 -16.15 -20.31 -15.45
CA TYR A 17 -14.78 -20.07 -15.85
C TYR A 17 -14.45 -20.92 -17.09
N ASP A 18 -14.93 -20.53 -18.27
CA ASP A 18 -14.46 -21.14 -19.52
C ASP A 18 -13.24 -20.35 -20.04
N LEU A 19 -12.04 -20.79 -19.66
CA LEU A 19 -10.78 -20.23 -20.16
C LEU A 19 -10.71 -20.26 -21.69
N LYS A 20 -11.34 -21.22 -22.37
CA LYS A 20 -11.34 -21.26 -23.84
C LYS A 20 -12.14 -20.11 -24.44
N LEU A 21 -13.20 -19.67 -23.77
CA LEU A 21 -14.00 -18.52 -24.18
C LEU A 21 -13.19 -17.21 -24.01
N MET A 22 -12.52 -17.06 -22.87
CA MET A 22 -11.60 -15.95 -22.59
C MET A 22 -10.48 -15.87 -23.64
N VAL A 23 -9.85 -17.00 -23.99
CA VAL A 23 -8.80 -17.04 -25.03
C VAL A 23 -9.37 -16.67 -26.41
N ARG A 24 -10.58 -17.12 -26.76
CA ARG A 24 -11.24 -16.74 -28.03
C ARG A 24 -11.57 -15.26 -28.10
N LEU A 25 -12.08 -14.68 -27.01
CA LEU A 25 -12.28 -13.23 -26.88
C LEU A 25 -10.93 -12.49 -26.96
N GLY A 26 -9.87 -13.07 -26.41
CA GLY A 26 -8.48 -12.61 -26.52
C GLY A 26 -8.01 -12.41 -27.96
N THR A 27 -8.48 -13.22 -28.90
CA THR A 27 -8.15 -13.05 -30.33
C THR A 27 -8.63 -11.72 -30.90
N PHE A 28 -9.74 -11.16 -30.40
CA PHE A 28 -10.22 -9.83 -30.81
C PHE A 28 -9.36 -8.69 -30.26
N LEU A 29 -8.71 -8.92 -29.11
CA LEU A 29 -7.76 -7.97 -28.52
C LEU A 29 -6.44 -7.92 -29.30
N ARG A 30 -6.14 -8.92 -30.13
CA ARG A 30 -4.87 -9.01 -30.87
C ARG A 30 -4.57 -7.78 -31.72
N ARG A 31 -5.59 -7.06 -32.19
CA ARG A 31 -5.40 -5.80 -32.94
C ARG A 31 -5.01 -4.62 -32.05
N TYR A 32 -5.40 -4.66 -30.77
CA TYR A 32 -5.23 -3.58 -29.78
C TYR A 32 -4.24 -3.95 -28.65
N TRP A 33 -3.55 -5.08 -28.80
CA TRP A 33 -2.70 -5.66 -27.76
C TRP A 33 -1.60 -4.71 -27.27
N PHE A 34 -1.05 -3.87 -28.16
CA PHE A 34 -0.01 -2.90 -27.77
C PHE A 34 -0.53 -1.89 -26.73
N LEU A 35 -1.72 -1.33 -26.94
CA LEU A 35 -2.33 -0.39 -25.99
C LEU A 35 -2.64 -1.09 -24.66
N MET A 36 -3.12 -2.32 -24.70
CA MET A 36 -3.41 -3.10 -23.50
C MET A 36 -2.14 -3.47 -22.72
N SER A 37 -1.08 -3.90 -23.42
CA SER A 37 0.21 -4.22 -22.81
C SER A 37 0.87 -2.97 -22.22
N LEU A 38 0.76 -1.82 -22.90
CA LEU A 38 1.21 -0.53 -22.36
C LEU A 38 0.44 -0.17 -21.08
N SER A 39 -0.88 -0.34 -21.08
CA SER A 39 -1.71 -0.13 -19.88
C SER A 39 -1.32 -1.07 -18.74
N LEU A 40 -1.08 -2.36 -19.03
CA LEU A 40 -0.64 -3.32 -18.03
C LEU A 40 0.75 -2.98 -17.47
N PHE A 41 1.64 -2.49 -18.32
CA PHE A 41 2.95 -1.99 -17.89
C PHE A 41 2.80 -0.79 -16.95
N PHE A 42 1.96 0.19 -17.29
CA PHE A 42 1.70 1.31 -16.37
C PHE A 42 1.03 0.88 -15.07
N VAL A 43 0.17 -0.13 -15.11
CA VAL A 43 -0.39 -0.73 -13.89
C VAL A 43 0.71 -1.31 -12.99
N LEU A 44 1.69 -2.03 -13.57
CA LEU A 44 2.83 -2.56 -12.84
C LEU A 44 3.69 -1.44 -12.22
N VAL A 45 3.97 -0.39 -12.99
CA VAL A 45 4.75 0.77 -12.50
C VAL A 45 3.99 1.48 -11.37
N MET A 46 2.69 1.75 -11.56
CA MET A 46 1.85 2.39 -10.55
C MET A 46 1.77 1.55 -9.27
N ALA A 47 1.58 0.23 -9.38
CA ALA A 47 1.59 -0.66 -8.21
C ALA A 47 2.93 -0.60 -7.46
N GLY A 48 4.06 -0.45 -8.17
CA GLY A 48 5.35 -0.18 -7.55
C GLY A 48 5.39 1.15 -6.80
N LEU A 49 4.88 2.23 -7.40
CA LEU A 49 4.80 3.56 -6.77
C LEU A 49 3.90 3.55 -5.52
N ASP A 50 2.76 2.87 -5.57
CA ASP A 50 1.82 2.70 -4.45
C ASP A 50 2.50 2.07 -3.23
N LEU A 51 3.46 1.17 -3.46
CA LEU A 51 4.24 0.50 -2.41
C LEU A 51 5.39 1.34 -1.86
N VAL A 52 5.94 2.27 -2.65
CA VAL A 52 7.04 3.15 -2.23
C VAL A 52 6.55 4.21 -1.23
N ILE A 53 5.33 4.73 -1.37
CA ILE A 53 4.81 5.82 -0.53
C ILE A 53 4.79 5.45 0.97
N PRO A 54 4.24 4.29 1.40
CA PRO A 54 4.27 3.89 2.80
C PRO A 54 5.69 3.75 3.36
N TYR A 55 6.63 3.27 2.54
CA TYR A 55 8.03 3.13 2.93
C TYR A 55 8.70 4.49 3.15
N LEU A 56 8.51 5.44 2.23
CA LEU A 56 9.00 6.82 2.40
C LEU A 56 8.39 7.50 3.62
N THR A 57 7.12 7.24 3.89
CA THR A 57 6.43 7.78 5.07
C THR A 57 7.02 7.20 6.35
N LYS A 58 7.27 5.89 6.38
CA LYS A 58 7.94 5.21 7.49
C LYS A 58 9.33 5.79 7.74
N GLU A 59 10.11 6.01 6.67
CA GLU A 59 11.44 6.61 6.78
C GLU A 59 11.39 8.06 7.30
N ALA A 60 10.40 8.85 6.86
CA ALA A 60 10.21 10.21 7.35
C ALA A 60 9.90 10.25 8.86
N ILE A 61 9.03 9.34 9.31
CA ILE A 61 8.65 9.25 10.73
C ILE A 61 9.84 8.84 11.58
N ASP A 62 10.51 7.76 11.19
CA ASP A 62 11.57 7.16 12.00
C ASP A 62 12.82 8.04 12.10
N ARG A 63 13.24 8.67 10.99
CA ARG A 63 14.47 9.45 10.96
C ARG A 63 14.33 10.91 11.38
N TYR A 64 13.22 11.55 11.02
CA TYR A 64 13.13 13.01 11.11
C TYR A 64 12.03 13.50 12.06
N ILE A 65 10.92 12.78 12.20
CA ILE A 65 9.82 13.21 13.08
C ILE A 65 10.08 12.80 14.53
N ILE A 66 10.47 11.53 14.77
CA ILE A 66 10.69 10.96 16.11
C ILE A 66 12.15 10.44 16.30
N PRO A 67 13.18 11.27 16.10
CA PRO A 67 14.57 10.89 16.38
C PRO A 67 14.85 10.97 17.88
N SER A 68 14.19 10.13 18.68
CA SER A 68 14.35 10.13 20.13
C SER A 68 15.10 8.90 20.62
N ALA A 69 16.20 9.12 21.33
CA ALA A 69 16.85 8.11 22.16
C ALA A 69 16.17 8.01 23.52
N ARG A 70 16.32 6.84 24.15
CA ARG A 70 15.90 6.60 25.53
C ARG A 70 17.10 6.34 26.41
N GLU A 71 17.03 6.79 27.65
CA GLU A 71 18.06 6.53 28.65
C GLU A 71 17.89 5.14 29.24
N ILE A 72 18.99 4.40 29.36
CA ILE A 72 19.11 3.11 30.01
C ILE A 72 19.91 3.28 31.30
N LEU A 73 19.34 2.81 32.40
CA LEU A 73 19.91 2.76 33.73
C LEU A 73 20.50 1.37 33.96
N LEU A 74 21.81 1.29 34.16
CA LEU A 74 22.50 0.05 34.47
C LEU A 74 22.65 -0.14 35.98
N GLN A 75 21.93 -1.12 36.52
CA GLN A 75 22.10 -1.56 37.91
C GLN A 75 23.33 -2.47 38.06
N ARG A 76 23.92 -2.49 39.27
CA ARG A 76 25.13 -3.27 39.60
C ARG A 76 24.89 -4.77 39.71
N ASP A 77 23.65 -5.20 39.99
CA ASP A 77 23.27 -6.60 40.20
C ASP A 77 22.52 -7.10 38.95
N ARG A 78 23.24 -7.74 38.02
CA ARG A 78 22.74 -8.02 36.66
C ARG A 78 22.31 -9.47 36.51
N SER A 79 21.13 -9.69 35.94
CA SER A 79 20.73 -11.02 35.51
C SER A 79 21.58 -11.50 34.30
N PRO A 80 21.74 -12.82 34.08
CA PRO A 80 22.52 -13.35 32.96
C PRO A 80 22.02 -12.88 31.58
N GLU A 81 20.70 -12.69 31.44
CA GLU A 81 20.04 -12.23 30.22
C GLU A 81 20.30 -10.74 29.95
N GLU A 82 20.34 -9.90 31.00
CA GLU A 82 20.68 -8.48 30.90
C GLU A 82 22.11 -8.26 30.41
N ASN A 83 23.06 -9.07 30.87
CA ASN A 83 24.44 -9.01 30.40
C ASN A 83 24.57 -9.37 28.91
N GLN A 84 23.72 -10.27 28.42
CA GLN A 84 23.72 -10.71 27.03
C GLN A 84 23.19 -9.62 26.09
N LEU A 85 22.09 -8.94 26.48
CA LEU A 85 21.56 -7.76 25.80
C LEU A 85 22.60 -6.63 25.76
N LEU A 86 23.30 -6.39 26.87
CA LEU A 86 24.29 -5.32 26.96
C LEU A 86 25.57 -5.61 26.17
N GLN A 87 25.96 -6.87 26.01
CA GLN A 87 27.05 -7.24 25.10
C GLN A 87 26.67 -6.98 23.64
N ARG A 88 25.42 -7.25 23.26
CA ARG A 88 24.90 -7.01 21.90
C ARG A 88 24.91 -5.53 21.54
N PHE A 89 24.51 -4.66 22.47
CA PHE A 89 24.40 -3.21 22.26
C PHE A 89 25.60 -2.40 22.73
N LYS A 90 26.68 -3.05 23.20
CA LYS A 90 27.86 -2.38 23.78
C LYS A 90 28.45 -1.27 22.90
N ASN A 91 28.38 -1.45 21.57
CA ASN A 91 28.92 -0.49 20.60
C ASN A 91 27.94 0.63 20.22
N ASP A 92 26.64 0.45 20.48
CA ASP A 92 25.58 1.38 20.09
C ASP A 92 25.15 2.29 21.26
N LEU A 93 25.54 1.94 22.48
CA LEU A 93 25.24 2.70 23.69
C LEU A 93 26.16 3.93 23.81
N ILE A 94 25.56 5.10 23.91
CA ILE A 94 26.29 6.36 24.14
C ILE A 94 26.38 6.56 25.67
N PRO A 95 27.57 6.57 26.29
CA PRO A 95 27.68 6.73 27.75
C PRO A 95 27.19 8.12 28.17
N THR A 96 26.48 8.27 29.28
CA THR A 96 26.08 9.58 29.80
C THR A 96 27.14 10.07 30.81
N PRO A 97 27.32 11.39 31.04
CA PRO A 97 28.24 11.90 32.07
C PRO A 97 27.96 11.42 33.50
N LYS A 98 26.76 10.89 33.75
CA LYS A 98 26.34 10.32 35.04
C LYS A 98 26.66 8.82 35.05
N GLU A 99 27.42 8.37 36.05
CA GLU A 99 27.80 6.97 36.20
C GLU A 99 26.59 6.03 36.15
N GLY A 100 26.70 4.96 35.37
CA GLY A 100 25.65 3.94 35.23
C GLY A 100 24.49 4.29 34.30
N ARG A 101 24.56 5.40 33.55
CA ARG A 101 23.52 5.78 32.59
C ARG A 101 24.07 5.81 31.16
N PHE A 102 23.29 5.28 30.23
CA PHE A 102 23.63 5.20 28.80
C PHE A 102 22.42 5.64 27.97
N LEU A 103 22.64 6.22 26.80
CA LEU A 103 21.58 6.50 25.85
C LEU A 103 21.54 5.38 24.81
N LEU A 104 20.34 4.87 24.57
CA LEU A 104 20.02 3.93 23.51
C LEU A 104 19.42 4.72 22.33
N PRO A 105 20.16 4.86 21.21
CA PRO A 105 19.65 5.48 19.99
C PRO A 105 18.40 4.77 19.47
N ARG A 106 17.58 5.50 18.70
CA ARG A 106 16.33 4.95 18.16
C ARG A 106 16.56 3.74 17.25
N ASP A 107 17.63 3.73 16.47
CA ASP A 107 17.97 2.61 15.58
C ASP A 107 18.25 1.33 16.37
N ALA A 108 19.02 1.43 17.46
CA ALA A 108 19.27 0.31 18.37
C ALA A 108 17.98 -0.11 19.10
N PHE A 109 17.14 0.85 19.52
CA PHE A 109 15.84 0.55 20.10
C PHE A 109 14.90 -0.18 19.13
N ASN A 110 14.88 0.20 17.86
CA ASN A 110 14.05 -0.45 16.84
C ASN A 110 14.50 -1.89 16.54
N SER A 111 15.74 -2.25 16.88
CA SER A 111 16.26 -3.63 16.76
C SER A 111 15.92 -4.53 17.95
N LEU A 112 15.41 -3.96 19.04
CA LEU A 112 14.93 -4.73 20.20
C LEU A 112 13.62 -5.41 19.83
N ASP A 113 13.53 -6.70 20.16
CA ASP A 113 12.26 -7.41 20.07
C ASP A 113 11.28 -6.88 21.14
N ARG A 114 9.96 -7.02 20.92
CA ARG A 114 8.92 -6.56 21.85
C ARG A 114 9.08 -7.20 23.24
N ARG A 115 9.59 -8.43 23.30
CA ARG A 115 9.93 -9.12 24.56
C ARG A 115 11.11 -8.45 25.26
N GLU A 116 12.18 -8.15 24.53
CA GLU A 116 13.39 -7.49 25.06
C GLU A 116 13.07 -6.08 25.56
N ALA A 117 12.29 -5.30 24.80
CA ALA A 117 11.84 -3.98 25.21
C ALA A 117 10.96 -4.03 26.48
N ALA A 118 10.04 -5.01 26.57
CA ALA A 118 9.21 -5.20 27.75
C ALA A 118 10.01 -5.63 28.98
N LEU A 119 11.07 -6.43 28.80
CA LEU A 119 11.99 -6.81 29.87
C LEU A 119 12.74 -5.58 30.41
N LEU A 120 13.25 -4.72 29.52
CA LEU A 120 13.96 -3.49 29.88
C LEU A 120 13.05 -2.47 30.59
N GLU A 121 11.78 -2.39 30.20
CA GLU A 121 10.77 -1.55 30.89
C GLU A 121 10.42 -2.15 32.26
N LYS A 122 10.19 -3.46 32.35
CA LYS A 122 9.82 -4.14 33.61
C LYS A 122 10.96 -4.14 34.64
N SER A 123 12.22 -4.20 34.20
CA SER A 123 13.39 -4.12 35.07
C SER A 123 13.70 -2.69 35.55
N GLY A 124 12.94 -1.69 35.07
CA GLY A 124 13.19 -0.28 35.38
C GLY A 124 14.50 0.25 34.76
N MET A 125 15.09 -0.51 33.82
CA MET A 125 16.31 -0.10 33.12
C MET A 125 16.01 0.93 32.04
N LEU A 126 14.86 0.84 31.37
CA LEU A 126 14.49 1.82 30.35
C LEU A 126 13.76 3.01 31.00
N SER A 127 14.35 4.19 30.92
CA SER A 127 13.70 5.43 31.35
C SER A 127 12.60 5.84 30.37
N GLU A 128 11.52 6.42 30.89
CA GLU A 128 10.48 7.07 30.08
C GLU A 128 10.99 8.36 29.42
N ASN A 129 12.07 8.95 29.95
CA ASN A 129 12.64 10.18 29.45
C ASN A 129 13.20 9.99 28.04
N ARG A 130 12.74 10.85 27.13
CA ARG A 130 13.16 10.86 25.74
C ARG A 130 14.11 12.02 25.49
N TYR A 131 15.17 11.73 24.76
CA TYR A 131 16.22 12.69 24.44
C TYR A 131 16.35 12.84 22.94
N TYR A 132 16.49 14.09 22.49
CA TYR A 132 16.89 14.41 21.13
C TYR A 132 18.41 14.37 21.05
N LEU A 133 18.95 13.51 20.17
CA LEU A 133 20.38 13.38 19.92
C LEU A 133 20.77 14.12 18.65
N PHE A 134 21.82 14.92 18.72
CA PHE A 134 22.40 15.54 17.54
C PHE A 134 23.92 15.71 17.70
N VAL A 135 24.60 15.81 16.57
CA VAL A 135 26.02 16.18 16.52
C VAL A 135 26.09 17.61 15.99
N PRO A 136 26.61 18.57 16.76
CA PRO A 136 26.74 19.95 16.31
C PRO A 136 27.65 19.98 15.07
N GLN A 137 27.13 20.45 13.95
CA GLN A 137 27.90 20.71 12.71
C GLN A 137 27.57 22.08 12.10
N ARG A 138 26.49 22.73 12.56
CA ARG A 138 26.13 24.09 12.13
C ARG A 138 26.52 25.09 13.23
N PRO A 139 27.01 26.29 12.88
CA PRO A 139 27.35 27.33 13.87
C PRO A 139 26.17 27.70 14.78
N GLU A 140 24.94 27.62 14.25
CA GLU A 140 23.71 27.85 15.01
C GLU A 140 23.53 26.81 16.13
N GLU A 141 23.86 25.54 15.87
CA GLU A 141 23.74 24.46 16.86
C GLU A 141 24.78 24.62 17.98
N GLU A 142 25.98 25.10 17.66
CA GLU A 142 27.02 25.43 18.65
C GLU A 142 26.62 26.65 19.51
N ALA A 143 26.01 27.67 18.91
CA ALA A 143 25.51 28.83 19.65
C ALA A 143 24.43 28.45 20.67
N LEU A 144 23.60 27.44 20.39
CA LEU A 144 22.61 26.92 21.33
C LEU A 144 23.24 26.31 22.58
N LEU A 145 24.39 25.64 22.45
CA LEU A 145 25.12 25.07 23.58
C LEU A 145 25.65 26.18 24.51
N VAL A 146 26.03 27.32 23.94
CA VAL A 146 26.51 28.49 24.69
C VAL A 146 25.36 29.26 25.34
N ASN A 147 24.24 29.43 24.63
CA ASN A 147 23.09 30.19 25.10
C ASN A 147 22.27 29.45 26.17
N TYR A 148 22.27 28.12 26.16
CA TYR A 148 21.50 27.27 27.08
C TYR A 148 22.35 26.15 27.71
N PRO A 149 23.44 26.48 28.44
CA PRO A 149 24.41 25.50 28.91
C PRO A 149 23.82 24.50 29.91
N SER A 150 22.73 24.85 30.62
CA SER A 150 22.06 23.98 31.58
C SER A 150 21.05 23.01 30.95
N SER A 151 20.65 23.23 29.69
CA SER A 151 19.64 22.43 29.00
C SER A 151 20.24 21.26 28.21
N PHE A 152 21.50 21.40 27.77
CA PHE A 152 22.20 20.39 26.98
C PHE A 152 23.17 19.58 27.83
N GLU A 153 23.20 18.28 27.61
CA GLU A 153 24.22 17.37 28.14
C GLU A 153 25.07 16.85 26.97
N MET A 154 26.37 16.68 27.19
CA MET A 154 27.33 16.26 26.15
C MET A 154 27.95 14.93 26.51
N SER A 155 28.09 14.04 25.53
CA SER A 155 28.87 12.82 25.64
C SER A 155 29.65 12.55 24.36
N GLY A 156 30.98 12.69 24.45
CA GLY A 156 31.85 12.58 23.28
C GLY A 156 31.46 13.59 22.19
N ALA A 157 31.15 13.09 20.99
CA ALA A 157 30.70 13.91 19.87
C ALA A 157 29.19 14.20 19.88
N TYR A 158 28.43 13.56 20.78
CA TYR A 158 26.97 13.66 20.80
C TYR A 158 26.51 14.69 21.84
N CYS A 159 25.63 15.57 21.42
CA CYS A 159 24.88 16.46 22.29
C CYS A 159 23.44 15.95 22.40
N PHE A 160 22.85 16.06 23.59
CA PHE A 160 21.47 15.68 23.81
C PHE A 160 20.71 16.64 24.72
N ILE A 161 19.42 16.75 24.45
CA ILE A 161 18.47 17.55 25.22
C ILE A 161 17.24 16.69 25.52
N SER A 162 16.70 16.78 26.74
CA SER A 162 15.44 16.10 27.07
C SER A 162 14.28 16.77 26.33
N LEU A 163 13.33 15.98 25.82
CA LEU A 163 12.19 16.51 25.07
C LEU A 163 11.33 17.49 25.90
N ASP A 164 11.35 17.36 27.23
CA ASP A 164 10.65 18.31 28.10
C ASP A 164 11.37 19.66 28.18
N ARG A 165 12.70 19.67 28.34
CA ARG A 165 13.49 20.92 28.33
C ARG A 165 13.52 21.59 26.96
N MET A 166 13.31 20.83 25.89
CA MET A 166 13.18 21.38 24.54
C MET A 166 11.97 22.31 24.41
N LYS A 167 10.96 22.19 25.28
CA LYS A 167 9.79 23.10 25.31
C LYS A 167 10.14 24.48 25.87
N ASP A 168 11.20 24.57 26.67
CA ASP A 168 11.65 25.80 27.33
C ASP A 168 12.52 26.66 26.40
N LEU A 169 13.03 26.09 25.29
CA LEU A 169 13.74 26.83 24.26
C LEU A 169 12.83 27.83 23.55
N LYS A 170 13.39 28.97 23.15
CA LYS A 170 12.67 29.90 22.26
C LYS A 170 12.31 29.19 20.96
N ARG A 171 11.22 29.64 20.33
CA ARG A 171 10.70 29.01 19.10
C ARG A 171 11.72 28.99 17.97
N GLU A 172 12.50 30.07 17.82
CA GLU A 172 13.55 30.21 16.79
C GLU A 172 14.69 29.21 17.02
N ASP A 173 15.22 29.17 18.24
CA ASP A 173 16.27 28.24 18.68
C ASP A 173 15.87 26.77 18.49
N ARG A 174 14.61 26.44 18.79
CA ARG A 174 14.06 25.09 18.58
C ARG A 174 13.97 24.72 17.10
N ILE A 175 13.66 25.68 16.22
CA ILE A 175 13.60 25.47 14.78
C ILE A 175 15.02 25.27 14.22
N SER A 176 15.99 26.09 14.65
CA SER A 176 17.39 25.91 14.28
C SER A 176 17.94 24.55 14.71
N LEU A 177 17.62 24.11 15.95
CA LEU A 177 18.02 22.78 16.43
C LEU A 177 17.45 21.64 15.56
N ARG A 178 16.20 21.76 15.11
CA ARG A 178 15.55 20.78 14.23
C ARG A 178 15.69 21.09 12.74
N GLY A 179 16.59 22.00 12.35
CA GLY A 179 16.70 22.45 10.97
C GLY A 179 16.98 21.31 9.99
N ARG A 180 17.82 20.34 10.40
CA ARG A 180 18.12 19.13 9.58
C ARG A 180 16.93 18.20 9.44
N ASP A 181 16.16 18.02 10.51
CA ASP A 181 14.95 17.21 10.49
C ASP A 181 13.92 17.80 9.52
N ILE A 182 13.72 19.12 9.61
CA ILE A 182 12.78 19.85 8.76
C ILE A 182 13.20 19.75 7.29
N GLU A 183 14.49 19.92 7.00
CA GLU A 183 15.03 19.78 5.64
C GLU A 183 14.86 18.34 5.10
N GLY A 184 15.10 17.33 5.94
CA GLY A 184 14.90 15.92 5.62
C GLY A 184 13.45 15.59 5.32
N VAL A 185 12.51 16.03 6.18
CA VAL A 185 11.07 15.89 5.95
C VAL A 185 10.66 16.61 4.67
N LEU A 186 11.12 17.84 4.44
CA LEU A 186 10.78 18.60 3.23
C LEU A 186 11.25 17.89 1.97
N ARG A 187 12.48 17.34 1.98
CA ARG A 187 13.02 16.56 0.85
C ARG A 187 12.18 15.31 0.57
N LEU A 188 11.83 14.54 1.59
CA LEU A 188 10.96 13.36 1.43
C LEU A 188 9.55 13.75 0.98
N ALA A 189 9.00 14.84 1.51
CA ALA A 189 7.70 15.36 1.10
C ALA A 189 7.70 15.77 -0.38
N LEU A 190 8.74 16.46 -0.86
CA LEU A 190 8.88 16.81 -2.28
C LEU A 190 8.99 15.57 -3.17
N ILE A 191 9.72 14.53 -2.72
CA ILE A 191 9.78 13.24 -3.43
C ILE A 191 8.39 12.60 -3.50
N ILE A 192 7.63 12.57 -2.41
CA ILE A 192 6.26 12.03 -2.39
C ILE A 192 5.37 12.83 -3.35
N VAL A 193 5.42 14.17 -3.30
CA VAL A 193 4.66 15.03 -4.22
C VAL A 193 5.00 14.72 -5.68
N PHE A 194 6.29 14.58 -6.01
CA PHE A 194 6.72 14.19 -7.35
C PHE A 194 6.17 12.81 -7.76
N ILE A 195 6.24 11.82 -6.87
CA ILE A 195 5.68 10.47 -7.10
C ILE A 195 4.18 10.54 -7.34
N LEU A 196 3.44 11.36 -6.59
CA LEU A 196 2.00 11.54 -6.77
C LEU A 196 1.66 12.15 -8.15
N PHE A 197 2.40 13.16 -8.58
CA PHE A 197 2.23 13.74 -9.92
C PHE A 197 2.60 12.74 -11.03
N ALA A 198 3.68 12.00 -10.86
CA ALA A 198 4.07 10.94 -11.80
C ALA A 198 3.00 9.83 -11.86
N HIS A 199 2.50 9.39 -10.71
CA HIS A 199 1.42 8.41 -10.61
C HIS A 199 0.15 8.92 -11.30
N PHE A 200 -0.25 10.18 -11.07
CA PHE A 200 -1.39 10.80 -11.75
C PHE A 200 -1.21 10.80 -13.28
N GLY A 201 -0.04 11.21 -13.77
CA GLY A 201 0.26 11.20 -15.21
C GLY A 201 0.20 9.80 -15.82
N LEU A 202 0.82 8.81 -15.18
CA LEU A 202 0.78 7.41 -15.61
C LEU A 202 -0.65 6.86 -15.60
N ASN A 203 -1.43 7.18 -14.57
CA ASN A 203 -2.82 6.77 -14.46
C ASN A 203 -3.67 7.36 -15.58
N PHE A 204 -3.52 8.66 -15.86
CA PHE A 204 -4.23 9.32 -16.94
C PHE A 204 -3.94 8.66 -18.30
N VAL A 205 -2.66 8.44 -18.62
CA VAL A 205 -2.27 7.79 -19.88
C VAL A 205 -2.80 6.35 -19.94
N GLN A 206 -2.73 5.60 -18.84
CA GLN A 206 -3.22 4.23 -18.76
C GLN A 206 -4.74 4.14 -18.97
N VAL A 207 -5.51 4.97 -18.27
CA VAL A 207 -6.98 5.00 -18.40
C VAL A 207 -7.37 5.42 -19.81
N TYR A 208 -6.76 6.47 -20.35
CA TYR A 208 -7.04 6.94 -21.70
C TYR A 208 -6.70 5.90 -22.77
N ALA A 209 -5.50 5.29 -22.70
CA ALA A 209 -5.09 4.24 -23.63
C ALA A 209 -6.06 3.05 -23.59
N MET A 210 -6.52 2.69 -22.40
CA MET A 210 -7.45 1.59 -22.23
C MET A 210 -8.84 1.88 -22.78
N GLU A 211 -9.34 3.10 -22.55
CA GLU A 211 -10.64 3.52 -23.07
C GLU A 211 -10.63 3.55 -24.61
N VAL A 212 -9.56 4.11 -25.21
CA VAL A 212 -9.39 4.12 -26.67
C VAL A 212 -9.33 2.69 -27.23
N ALA A 213 -8.60 1.78 -26.59
CA ALA A 213 -8.53 0.38 -27.00
C ALA A 213 -9.90 -0.30 -26.90
N GLY A 214 -10.61 -0.08 -25.78
CA GLY A 214 -11.93 -0.64 -25.51
C GLY A 214 -12.99 -0.18 -26.49
N GLN A 215 -13.04 1.11 -26.82
CA GLN A 215 -14.00 1.67 -27.77
C GLN A 215 -13.74 1.17 -29.19
N LYS A 216 -12.48 1.13 -29.64
CA LYS A 216 -12.14 0.59 -30.97
C LYS A 216 -12.48 -0.90 -31.10
N MET A 217 -12.22 -1.68 -30.05
CA MET A 217 -12.62 -3.09 -29.99
C MET A 217 -14.14 -3.24 -30.07
N MET A 218 -14.89 -2.47 -29.28
CA MET A 218 -16.35 -2.48 -29.27
C MET A 218 -16.92 -2.14 -30.65
N HIS A 219 -16.38 -1.12 -31.31
CA HIS A 219 -16.75 -0.74 -32.67
C HIS A 219 -16.55 -1.89 -33.66
N ASP A 220 -15.36 -2.52 -33.64
CA ASP A 220 -15.05 -3.65 -34.53
C ASP A 220 -15.96 -4.86 -34.27
N LEU A 221 -16.29 -5.14 -33.01
CA LEU A 221 -17.22 -6.20 -32.63
C LEU A 221 -18.64 -5.90 -33.15
N ARG A 222 -19.15 -4.68 -32.93
CA ARG A 222 -20.47 -4.27 -33.44
C ARG A 222 -20.54 -4.39 -34.95
N MET A 223 -19.52 -3.92 -35.67
CA MET A 223 -19.49 -4.01 -37.13
C MET A 223 -19.47 -5.46 -37.63
N LYS A 224 -18.65 -6.33 -37.02
CA LYS A 224 -18.60 -7.76 -37.41
C LYS A 224 -19.93 -8.47 -37.15
N VAL A 225 -20.54 -8.24 -35.98
CA VAL A 225 -21.83 -8.85 -35.64
C VAL A 225 -22.94 -8.31 -36.55
N PHE A 226 -22.95 -7.01 -36.83
CA PHE A 226 -23.93 -6.39 -37.71
C PHE A 226 -23.82 -6.86 -39.16
N ILE A 227 -22.61 -6.99 -39.71
CA ILE A 227 -22.38 -7.56 -41.04
C ILE A 227 -22.79 -9.03 -41.08
N HIS A 228 -22.46 -9.81 -40.05
CA HIS A 228 -22.87 -11.20 -39.98
C HIS A 228 -24.39 -11.34 -39.96
N LEU A 229 -25.07 -10.52 -39.15
CA LEU A 229 -26.52 -10.51 -39.04
C LEU A 229 -27.20 -10.22 -40.39
N GLN A 230 -26.72 -9.23 -41.15
CA GLN A 230 -27.27 -8.89 -42.46
C GLN A 230 -27.13 -10.00 -43.52
N ASN A 231 -26.15 -10.89 -43.35
CA ASN A 231 -25.92 -12.01 -44.28
C ASN A 231 -26.68 -13.29 -43.89
N LEU A 232 -27.47 -13.27 -42.80
CA LEU A 232 -28.27 -14.42 -42.40
C LEU A 232 -29.56 -14.52 -43.22
N PRO A 233 -30.06 -15.74 -43.49
CA PRO A 233 -31.30 -15.94 -44.22
C PRO A 233 -32.50 -15.40 -43.43
N VAL A 234 -33.55 -14.96 -44.13
CA VAL A 234 -34.79 -14.44 -43.52
C VAL A 234 -35.39 -15.42 -42.50
N SER A 235 -35.29 -16.72 -42.76
CA SER A 235 -35.76 -17.80 -41.87
C SER A 235 -35.12 -17.81 -40.48
N PHE A 236 -33.93 -17.20 -40.31
CA PHE A 236 -33.31 -17.00 -39.00
C PHE A 236 -34.07 -15.95 -38.17
N PHE A 237 -34.55 -14.89 -38.82
CA PHE A 237 -35.27 -13.78 -38.18
C PHE A 237 -36.70 -14.17 -37.80
N ASP A 238 -37.32 -15.11 -38.52
CA ASP A 238 -38.63 -15.67 -38.15
C ASP A 238 -38.57 -16.48 -36.84
N ARG A 239 -37.40 -17.03 -36.51
CA ARG A 239 -37.16 -17.87 -35.32
C ARG A 239 -36.54 -17.11 -34.15
N THR A 240 -36.08 -15.89 -34.37
CA THR A 240 -35.31 -15.14 -33.37
C THR A 240 -35.92 -13.75 -33.16
N PRO A 241 -36.44 -13.44 -31.96
CA PRO A 241 -37.03 -12.14 -31.70
C PRO A 241 -36.04 -11.00 -31.96
N VAL A 242 -36.48 -9.95 -32.66
CA VAL A 242 -35.63 -8.78 -33.01
C VAL A 242 -35.01 -8.14 -31.77
N GLY A 243 -35.76 -8.08 -30.65
CA GLY A 243 -35.25 -7.56 -29.38
C GLY A 243 -34.00 -8.29 -28.87
N ARG A 244 -33.92 -9.61 -29.04
CA ARG A 244 -32.75 -10.43 -28.65
C ARG A 244 -31.52 -10.09 -29.49
N LEU A 245 -31.71 -9.72 -30.76
CA LEU A 245 -30.63 -9.31 -31.64
C LEU A 245 -30.09 -7.94 -31.24
N VAL A 246 -30.99 -7.01 -30.91
CA VAL A 246 -30.62 -5.67 -30.42
C VAL A 246 -29.83 -5.75 -29.13
N THR A 247 -30.28 -6.55 -28.15
CA THR A 247 -29.55 -6.70 -26.87
C THR A 247 -28.17 -7.33 -27.06
N ARG A 248 -28.03 -8.29 -27.98
CA ARG A 248 -26.72 -8.87 -28.34
C ARG A 248 -25.78 -7.85 -28.97
N LEU A 249 -26.27 -6.95 -29.83
CA LEU A 249 -25.45 -5.93 -30.50
C LEU A 249 -25.09 -4.76 -29.56
N THR A 250 -25.88 -4.54 -28.52
CA THR A 250 -25.74 -3.40 -27.60
C THR A 250 -25.15 -3.85 -26.26
N ASN A 251 -25.95 -4.49 -25.42
CA ASN A 251 -25.61 -4.87 -24.04
C ASN A 251 -24.52 -5.93 -23.96
N ASP A 252 -24.60 -7.01 -24.75
CA ASP A 252 -23.60 -8.08 -24.64
C ASP A 252 -22.21 -7.60 -25.07
N ILE A 253 -22.13 -6.79 -26.14
CA ILE A 253 -20.87 -6.18 -26.58
C ILE A 253 -20.37 -5.13 -25.59
N GLN A 254 -21.28 -4.38 -24.94
CA GLN A 254 -20.93 -3.45 -23.86
C GLN A 254 -20.31 -4.19 -22.67
N ASN A 255 -20.91 -5.30 -22.24
CA ASN A 255 -20.37 -6.14 -21.16
C ASN A 255 -18.97 -6.66 -21.51
N VAL A 256 -18.72 -7.01 -22.78
CA VAL A 256 -17.38 -7.41 -23.24
C VAL A 256 -16.39 -6.25 -23.15
N HIS A 257 -16.78 -5.04 -23.51
CA HIS A 257 -15.93 -3.85 -23.34
C HIS A 257 -15.55 -3.64 -21.87
N GLU A 258 -16.53 -3.61 -20.98
CA GLU A 258 -16.31 -3.40 -19.53
C GLU A 258 -15.45 -4.48 -18.90
N MET A 259 -15.64 -5.74 -19.33
CA MET A 259 -14.84 -6.87 -18.89
C MET A 259 -13.35 -6.63 -19.18
N PHE A 260 -13.02 -6.07 -20.34
CA PHE A 260 -11.64 -5.81 -20.74
C PHE A 260 -11.09 -4.52 -20.14
N THR A 261 -11.81 -3.40 -20.25
CA THR A 261 -11.31 -2.08 -19.84
C THR A 261 -11.20 -1.89 -18.34
N SER A 262 -12.08 -2.52 -17.58
CA SER A 262 -12.15 -2.34 -16.12
C SER A 262 -11.87 -3.63 -15.38
N VAL A 263 -12.71 -4.67 -15.56
CA VAL A 263 -12.70 -5.84 -14.69
C VAL A 263 -11.35 -6.56 -14.73
N LEU A 264 -10.87 -6.91 -15.93
CA LEU A 264 -9.65 -7.69 -16.06
C LEU A 264 -8.42 -6.91 -15.56
N ILE A 265 -8.31 -5.63 -15.91
CA ILE A 265 -7.17 -4.80 -15.52
C ILE A 265 -7.13 -4.56 -14.02
N ASN A 266 -8.27 -4.24 -13.40
CA ASN A 266 -8.35 -4.05 -11.97
C ASN A 266 -8.02 -5.34 -11.22
N LEU A 267 -8.50 -6.50 -11.69
CA LEU A 267 -8.12 -7.79 -11.12
C LEU A 267 -6.61 -8.03 -11.21
N PHE A 268 -5.97 -7.75 -12.35
CA PHE A 268 -4.51 -7.85 -12.47
C PHE A 268 -3.79 -6.88 -11.52
N LYS A 269 -4.23 -5.62 -11.46
CA LYS A 269 -3.69 -4.60 -10.55
C LYS A 269 -3.76 -5.08 -9.11
N ASP A 270 -4.93 -5.53 -8.66
CA ASP A 270 -5.18 -5.91 -7.28
C ASP A 270 -4.34 -7.13 -6.89
N VAL A 271 -4.20 -8.12 -7.78
CA VAL A 271 -3.34 -9.29 -7.54
C VAL A 271 -1.88 -8.87 -7.40
N ILE A 272 -1.37 -8.03 -8.30
CA ILE A 272 0.01 -7.53 -8.25
C ILE A 272 0.24 -6.72 -6.97
N LEU A 273 -0.66 -5.79 -6.66
CA LEU A 273 -0.59 -4.94 -5.47
C LEU A 273 -0.61 -5.80 -4.21
N LEU A 274 -1.52 -6.78 -4.11
CA LEU A 274 -1.62 -7.68 -2.97
C LEU A 274 -0.33 -8.49 -2.77
N ILE A 275 0.22 -9.08 -3.84
CA ILE A 275 1.49 -9.81 -3.78
C ILE A 275 2.62 -8.87 -3.32
N GLY A 276 2.66 -7.65 -3.85
CA GLY A 276 3.66 -6.65 -3.47
C GLY A 276 3.57 -6.24 -2.00
N ILE A 277 2.35 -5.98 -1.48
CA ILE A 277 2.12 -5.69 -0.06
C ILE A 277 2.60 -6.86 0.80
N ILE A 278 2.21 -8.09 0.46
CA ILE A 278 2.61 -9.28 1.22
C ILE A 278 4.13 -9.44 1.24
N ALA A 279 4.79 -9.30 0.10
CA ALA A 279 6.23 -9.41 -0.03
C ALA A 279 6.98 -8.35 0.81
N ILE A 280 6.52 -7.09 0.77
CA ILE A 280 7.13 -6.00 1.56
C ILE A 280 6.90 -6.22 3.05
N LEU A 281 5.70 -6.60 3.48
CA LEU A 281 5.42 -6.87 4.89
C LEU A 281 6.30 -7.99 5.45
N LEU A 282 6.47 -9.08 4.70
CA LEU A 282 7.34 -10.19 5.08
C LEU A 282 8.82 -9.79 5.08
N HIS A 283 9.24 -8.92 4.15
CA HIS A 283 10.61 -8.41 4.10
C HIS A 283 10.93 -7.45 5.27
N LEU A 284 9.95 -6.65 5.70
CA LEU A 284 10.11 -5.72 6.82
C LEU A 284 10.16 -6.45 8.16
N HIS A 285 9.09 -7.17 8.54
CA HIS A 285 9.01 -7.90 9.80
C HIS A 285 8.05 -9.09 9.72
N VAL A 286 8.61 -10.29 9.62
CA VAL A 286 7.84 -11.54 9.45
C VAL A 286 6.83 -11.76 10.58
N GLU A 287 7.20 -11.54 11.83
CA GLU A 287 6.31 -11.79 12.98
C GLU A 287 5.07 -10.88 12.95
N MET A 288 5.27 -9.58 12.74
CA MET A 288 4.16 -8.61 12.66
C MET A 288 3.29 -8.86 11.41
N ALA A 289 3.90 -9.31 10.31
CA ALA A 289 3.17 -9.69 9.11
C ALA A 289 2.28 -10.93 9.35
N LEU A 290 2.80 -11.97 10.00
CA LEU A 290 2.04 -13.20 10.31
C LEU A 290 0.86 -12.92 11.25
N ILE A 291 1.05 -12.09 12.27
CA ILE A 291 -0.03 -11.64 13.15
C ILE A 291 -1.10 -10.92 12.32
N SER A 292 -0.69 -10.04 11.41
CA SER A 292 -1.63 -9.34 10.51
C SER A 292 -2.37 -10.30 9.58
N PHE A 293 -1.69 -11.32 9.06
CA PHE A 293 -2.26 -12.32 8.16
C PHE A 293 -3.23 -13.27 8.85
N ALA A 294 -3.18 -13.42 10.18
CA ALA A 294 -4.13 -14.24 10.93
C ALA A 294 -5.60 -13.78 10.76
N VAL A 295 -5.82 -12.52 10.37
CA VAL A 295 -7.16 -11.97 10.11
C VAL A 295 -7.68 -12.34 8.70
N LEU A 296 -6.79 -12.61 7.74
CA LEU A 296 -7.16 -12.88 6.34
C LEU A 296 -8.07 -14.11 6.16
N PRO A 297 -7.86 -15.26 6.83
CA PRO A 297 -8.75 -16.41 6.71
C PRO A 297 -10.19 -16.09 7.14
N LEU A 298 -10.36 -15.29 8.20
CA LEU A 298 -11.69 -14.89 8.68
C LEU A 298 -12.40 -14.00 7.64
N ILE A 299 -11.68 -13.03 7.08
CA ILE A 299 -12.19 -12.18 6.00
C ILE A 299 -12.56 -13.06 4.80
N PHE A 300 -11.69 -13.96 4.38
CA PHE A 300 -11.94 -14.83 3.23
C PHE A 300 -13.19 -15.69 3.42
N VAL A 301 -13.35 -16.35 4.58
CA VAL A 301 -14.52 -17.17 4.89
C VAL A 301 -15.80 -16.34 4.90
N THR A 302 -15.79 -15.18 5.55
CA THR A 302 -16.97 -14.31 5.63
C THR A 302 -17.34 -13.73 4.26
N THR A 303 -16.36 -13.30 3.46
CA THR A 303 -16.57 -12.84 2.08
C THR A 303 -17.12 -13.94 1.19
N VAL A 304 -16.59 -15.16 1.24
CA VAL A 304 -17.09 -16.30 0.43
C VAL A 304 -18.51 -16.67 0.84
N PHE A 305 -18.78 -16.75 2.15
CA PHE A 305 -20.11 -17.04 2.66
C PHE A 305 -21.14 -15.99 2.20
N PHE A 306 -20.81 -14.70 2.37
CA PHE A 306 -21.66 -13.60 1.93
C PHE A 306 -21.86 -13.62 0.41
N SER A 307 -20.80 -13.80 -0.37
CA SER A 307 -20.86 -13.82 -1.84
C SER A 307 -21.74 -14.94 -2.38
N ARG A 308 -21.71 -16.12 -1.75
CA ARG A 308 -22.60 -17.24 -2.11
C ARG A 308 -24.06 -16.90 -1.81
N LYS A 309 -24.35 -16.43 -0.59
CA LYS A 309 -25.71 -16.09 -0.16
C LYS A 309 -26.32 -14.94 -0.99
N ALA A 310 -25.51 -13.94 -1.32
CA ALA A 310 -25.91 -12.85 -2.20
C ALA A 310 -26.30 -13.37 -3.59
N ARG A 311 -25.47 -14.25 -4.18
CA ARG A 311 -25.75 -14.84 -5.49
C ARG A 311 -27.03 -15.66 -5.51
N ASP A 312 -27.28 -16.45 -4.48
CA ASP A 312 -28.52 -17.23 -4.36
C ASP A 312 -29.74 -16.30 -4.25
N ALA A 313 -29.67 -15.25 -3.43
CA ALA A 313 -30.73 -14.26 -3.32
C ALA A 313 -31.01 -13.51 -4.64
N PHE A 314 -29.97 -13.11 -5.38
CA PHE A 314 -30.12 -12.50 -6.70
C PHE A 314 -30.77 -13.44 -7.71
N ARG A 315 -30.43 -14.73 -7.64
CA ARG A 315 -31.03 -15.75 -8.51
C ARG A 315 -32.52 -15.89 -8.22
N ASP A 316 -32.92 -15.91 -6.96
CA ASP A 316 -34.33 -16.02 -6.57
C ASP A 316 -35.17 -14.80 -6.97
N ILE A 317 -34.59 -13.60 -6.90
CA ILE A 317 -35.25 -12.36 -7.38
C ILE A 317 -35.47 -12.43 -8.90
N ARG A 318 -34.49 -12.92 -9.67
CA ARG A 318 -34.59 -13.04 -11.13
C ARG A 318 -35.64 -14.05 -11.59
N PHE A 319 -36.06 -15.00 -10.75
CA PHE A 319 -37.14 -15.94 -11.05
C PHE A 319 -38.54 -15.43 -10.67
N LYS A 320 -38.63 -14.36 -9.86
CA LYS A 320 -39.91 -13.77 -9.42
C LYS A 320 -40.38 -12.60 -10.29
N VAL A 321 -39.56 -12.14 -11.23
CA VAL A 321 -39.85 -11.05 -12.19
C VAL A 321 -40.01 -11.66 -13.58
#